data_AF-A0A6G7ZUV7-F1
#
_entry.id   AF-A0A6G7ZUV7-F1
#
_cell.length_a   1.000
_cell.length_b   1.000
_cell.length_c   1.000
_cell.angle_alpha   90.00
_cell.angle_beta   90.00
_cell.angle_gamma   90.00
#
_symmetry.space_group_name_H-M   'P 1'
#
loop_
_entity.id
_entity.type
_entity.pdbx_description
1 polymer ?
#
loop_
_entity_poly.entity_id
_entity_poly.type
_entity_poly.pdbx_seq_one_letter_code
_entity_poly.pdbx_strand_id
1 'polypeptide(L)'
;MNRIARIAVLAGVVMLALILACTILAIIRSDAALDRGDPAAALRARPDNPETLMRLADGRLAADDIAQAEVLAKQLLSASPADGRGYRSLAQVAESRGQQDRAAKLYVIAAKRAPGDLQARAWLAEHALAAGDYSLALEHIDRVLSISAGSHARLFPVLVKLAGDPAFADALAQVMSLHPQWRDALLATLLDPGSGNQQAADLVMAGLQRRQDLDASSLQAWIEALMRQGRWGAAFAHWAGPHVASGRTLPLLFNGDFASAPQGSGFDWRWPPKPGVMISIEPDGAAGMLHVQFLGRRVAGGALASHALLLAPGNYRLTWLERMDAMRASTGVAWQIRCEGQSTPRAESESSLGTRPWHARQLVFTVPAIGCTGQWLHLAGSGDAAAGQILSGDVWYGSMKVTSLVEN
;
A
#
# COMPACT_ATOMS: atom_id res chain seq x y z
N MET A 1 37.52 58.87 34.47
CA MET A 1 36.78 58.70 33.20
C MET A 1 35.97 59.96 32.93
N ASN A 2 36.33 60.76 31.93
CA ASN A 2 35.76 62.08 31.65
C ASN A 2 34.24 62.02 31.42
N ARG A 3 33.47 62.98 31.96
CA ARG A 3 32.01 63.09 31.75
C ARG A 3 31.62 63.01 30.27
N ILE A 4 32.46 63.56 29.41
CA ILE A 4 32.30 63.55 27.94
C ILE A 4 32.32 62.11 27.39
N ALA A 5 33.20 61.24 27.90
CA ALA A 5 33.28 59.85 27.46
C ALA A 5 32.05 59.03 27.88
N ARG A 6 31.46 59.30 29.06
CA ARG A 6 30.21 58.67 29.50
C ARG A 6 29.01 59.10 28.66
N ILE A 7 28.93 60.38 28.28
CA ILE A 7 27.86 60.90 27.42
C ILE A 7 27.95 60.30 26.02
N ALA A 8 29.16 60.17 25.46
CA ALA A 8 29.36 59.55 24.15
C ALA A 8 28.96 58.06 24.12
N VAL A 9 29.32 57.30 25.16
CA VAL A 9 28.90 55.89 25.29
C VAL A 9 27.37 55.79 25.46
N LEU A 10 26.75 56.64 26.28
CA LEU A 10 25.30 56.63 26.46
C LEU A 10 24.56 56.97 25.16
N ALA A 11 25.04 57.95 24.40
CA ALA A 11 24.49 58.33 23.10
C ALA A 11 24.63 57.21 22.07
N GLY A 12 25.78 56.51 22.06
CA GLY A 12 26.00 55.34 21.21
C GLY A 12 25.04 54.18 21.54
N VAL A 13 24.82 53.91 22.82
CA VAL A 13 23.86 52.88 23.27
C VAL A 13 22.43 53.24 22.92
N VAL A 14 22.02 54.50 23.09
CA VAL A 14 20.67 54.98 22.71
C VAL A 14 20.46 54.91 21.21
N MET A 15 21.47 55.31 20.41
CA MET A 15 21.40 55.21 18.94
C MET A 15 21.27 53.76 18.48
N LEU A 16 22.07 52.85 19.06
CA LEU A 16 21.97 51.41 18.78
C LEU A 16 20.60 50.85 19.17
N ALA A 17 20.05 51.24 20.33
CA ALA A 17 18.73 50.82 20.79
C ALA A 17 17.60 51.34 19.87
N LEU A 18 17.72 52.56 19.36
CA LEU A 18 16.78 53.11 18.37
C LEU A 18 16.85 52.39 17.03
N ILE A 19 18.06 52.07 16.55
CA ILE A 19 18.26 51.28 15.33
C ILE A 19 17.62 49.89 15.50
N LEU A 20 17.90 49.22 16.62
CA LEU A 20 17.31 47.91 16.94
C LEU A 20 15.77 48.01 17.00
N ALA A 21 15.21 49.00 17.70
CA ALA A 21 13.77 49.21 17.77
C ALA A 21 13.14 49.45 16.39
N CYS A 22 13.76 50.28 15.54
CA CYS A 22 13.32 50.50 14.17
C CYS A 22 13.35 49.22 13.33
N THR A 23 14.41 48.41 13.46
CA THR A 23 14.49 47.12 12.74
C THR A 23 13.41 46.13 13.19
N ILE A 24 13.14 46.06 14.50
CA ILE A 24 12.09 45.20 15.07
C ILE A 24 10.71 45.66 14.57
N LEU A 25 10.42 46.96 14.59
CA LEU A 25 9.16 47.48 14.06
C LEU A 25 8.99 47.24 12.56
N ALA A 26 10.08 47.33 11.79
CA ALA A 26 10.05 47.03 10.36
C ALA A 26 9.77 45.55 10.08
N ILE A 27 10.33 44.64 10.87
CA ILE A 27 10.04 43.19 10.81
C ILE A 27 8.55 42.95 11.10
N ILE A 28 8.05 43.43 12.23
CA ILE A 28 6.65 43.24 12.65
C ILE A 28 5.67 43.76 11.58
N ARG A 29 5.94 44.93 10.99
CA ARG A 29 5.08 45.49 9.94
C ARG A 29 5.13 44.71 8.64
N SER A 30 6.31 44.16 8.28
CA SER A 30 6.49 43.34 7.09
C SER A 30 5.70 42.03 7.24
N ASP A 31 5.86 41.34 8.37
CA ASP A 31 5.15 40.08 8.67
C ASP A 31 3.63 40.30 8.71
N ALA A 32 3.16 41.33 9.43
CA ALA A 32 1.74 41.65 9.48
C ALA A 32 1.14 42.07 8.13
N ALA A 33 1.94 42.55 7.18
CA ALA A 33 1.49 42.83 5.81
C ALA A 33 1.44 41.55 4.96
N LEU A 34 2.40 40.64 5.14
CA LEU A 34 2.39 39.32 4.50
C LEU A 34 1.22 38.44 4.96
N ASP A 35 0.88 38.47 6.25
CA ASP A 35 -0.26 37.73 6.82
C ASP A 35 -1.60 38.22 6.28
N ARG A 36 -1.67 39.51 5.93
CA ARG A 36 -2.86 40.13 5.30
C ARG A 36 -2.90 39.97 3.78
N GLY A 37 -1.90 39.33 3.18
CA GLY A 37 -1.82 39.15 1.73
C GLY A 37 -1.45 40.44 0.96
N ASP A 38 -0.80 41.42 1.59
CA ASP A 38 -0.30 42.65 0.94
C ASP A 38 1.24 42.67 0.89
N PRO A 39 1.84 41.94 -0.07
CA PRO A 39 3.29 41.89 -0.21
C PRO A 39 3.89 43.23 -0.68
N ALA A 40 3.11 44.14 -1.27
CA ALA A 40 3.59 45.47 -1.66
C ALA A 40 3.77 46.40 -0.44
N ALA A 41 2.88 46.35 0.54
CA ALA A 41 3.09 47.00 1.84
C ALA A 41 4.25 46.37 2.62
N ALA A 42 4.41 45.05 2.56
CA ALA A 42 5.53 44.36 3.19
C ALA A 42 6.88 44.81 2.60
N LEU A 43 6.94 45.08 1.30
CA LEU A 43 8.15 45.54 0.59
C LEU A 43 8.53 46.96 0.98
N ARG A 44 7.53 47.85 1.15
CA ARG A 44 7.77 49.21 1.65
C ARG A 44 8.34 49.22 3.07
N ALA A 45 7.96 48.27 3.91
CA ALA A 45 8.49 48.13 5.26
C ALA A 45 9.91 47.55 5.27
N ARG A 46 10.19 46.55 4.43
CA ARG A 46 11.52 45.95 4.25
C ARG A 46 11.76 45.60 2.78
N PRO A 47 12.49 46.45 2.02
CA PRO A 47 12.75 46.24 0.60
C PRO A 47 13.51 44.95 0.29
N ASP A 48 14.40 44.54 1.19
CA ASP A 48 15.26 43.36 1.00
C ASP A 48 14.73 42.11 1.73
N ASN A 49 13.46 42.09 2.14
CA ASN A 49 12.88 40.90 2.79
C ASN A 49 12.73 39.76 1.76
N PRO A 50 13.46 38.63 1.92
CA PRO A 50 13.45 37.54 0.95
C PRO A 50 12.05 36.93 0.73
N GLU A 51 11.26 36.80 1.79
CA GLU A 51 9.90 36.24 1.72
C GLU A 51 8.97 37.14 0.91
N THR A 52 9.06 38.45 1.11
CA THR A 52 8.28 39.43 0.35
C THR A 52 8.66 39.44 -1.12
N LEU A 53 9.96 39.49 -1.41
CA LEU A 53 10.47 39.49 -2.79
C LEU A 53 10.06 38.21 -3.52
N MET A 54 10.11 37.06 -2.85
CA MET A 54 9.60 35.79 -3.37
C MET A 54 8.11 35.84 -3.70
N ARG A 55 7.25 36.29 -2.76
CA ARG A 55 5.79 36.35 -3.00
C ARG A 55 5.44 37.31 -4.14
N LEU A 56 6.14 38.44 -4.24
CA LEU A 56 5.96 39.36 -5.35
C LEU A 56 6.41 38.75 -6.67
N ALA A 57 7.57 38.08 -6.71
CA ALA A 57 8.04 37.40 -7.92
C ALA A 57 7.05 36.33 -8.38
N ASP A 58 6.55 35.49 -7.47
CA ASP A 58 5.55 34.45 -7.77
C ASP A 58 4.23 35.07 -8.24
N GLY A 59 3.79 36.18 -7.63
CA GLY A 59 2.60 36.92 -8.08
C GLY A 59 2.76 37.52 -9.49
N ARG A 60 3.97 38.00 -9.84
CA ARG A 60 4.26 38.53 -11.18
C ARG A 60 4.36 37.43 -12.23
N LEU A 61 4.93 36.27 -11.87
CA LEU A 61 4.90 35.09 -12.72
C LEU A 61 3.47 34.62 -13.00
N ALA A 62 2.61 34.60 -11.97
CA ALA A 62 1.20 34.24 -12.15
C ALA A 62 0.41 35.25 -13.01
N ALA A 63 0.85 36.51 -13.03
CA ALA A 63 0.28 37.58 -13.87
C ALA A 63 0.93 37.67 -15.27
N ASP A 64 1.81 36.72 -15.62
CA ASP A 64 2.60 36.71 -16.87
C ASP A 64 3.49 37.95 -17.08
N ASP A 65 3.80 38.68 -15.98
CA ASP A 65 4.73 39.81 -15.97
C ASP A 65 6.16 39.31 -15.76
N ILE A 66 6.67 38.60 -16.78
CA ILE A 66 7.96 37.92 -16.77
C ILE A 66 9.12 38.90 -16.51
N ALA A 67 9.02 40.13 -17.01
CA ALA A 67 10.05 41.14 -16.84
C ALA A 67 10.18 41.58 -15.37
N GLN A 68 9.06 41.88 -14.72
CA GLN A 68 9.11 42.28 -13.32
C GLN A 68 9.44 41.12 -12.39
N ALA A 69 8.98 39.90 -12.71
CA ALA A 69 9.37 38.69 -12.01
C ALA A 69 10.89 38.48 -12.00
N GLU A 70 11.57 38.68 -13.14
CA GLU A 70 13.03 38.54 -13.23
C GLU A 70 13.76 39.55 -12.34
N VAL A 71 13.29 40.81 -12.32
CA VAL A 71 13.88 41.86 -11.49
C VAL A 71 13.76 41.49 -10.01
N LEU A 72 12.58 41.08 -9.56
CA LEU A 72 12.32 40.70 -8.18
C LEU A 72 13.13 39.46 -7.77
N ALA A 73 13.24 38.46 -8.66
CA ALA A 73 14.04 37.27 -8.41
C ALA A 73 15.54 37.57 -8.30
N LYS A 74 16.07 38.50 -9.12
CA LYS A 74 17.46 38.97 -9.01
C LYS A 74 17.70 39.78 -7.74
N GLN A 75 16.75 40.61 -7.32
CA GLN A 75 16.81 41.32 -6.05
C GLN A 75 16.82 40.34 -4.87
N LEU A 76 15.95 39.33 -4.90
CA LEU A 76 15.92 38.24 -3.91
C LEU A 76 17.29 37.57 -3.79
N LEU A 77 17.90 37.17 -4.91
CA LEU A 77 19.22 36.52 -4.89
C LEU A 77 20.37 37.45 -4.52
N SER A 78 20.21 38.77 -4.70
CA SER A 78 21.19 39.76 -4.22
C SER A 78 21.13 39.91 -2.70
N ALA A 79 19.92 39.88 -2.13
CA ALA A 79 19.70 39.95 -0.69
C ALA A 79 20.00 38.61 0.03
N SER A 80 19.67 37.48 -0.61
CA SER A 80 19.85 36.13 -0.08
C SER A 80 20.32 35.16 -1.17
N PRO A 81 21.64 35.09 -1.45
CA PRO A 81 22.21 34.23 -2.51
C PRO A 81 21.96 32.73 -2.34
N ALA A 82 21.63 32.30 -1.12
CA ALA A 82 21.35 30.92 -0.76
C ALA A 82 19.86 30.56 -0.88
N ASP A 83 18.95 31.51 -1.14
CA ASP A 83 17.53 31.23 -1.26
C ASP A 83 17.22 30.48 -2.56
N GLY A 84 16.86 29.19 -2.44
CA GLY A 84 16.54 28.35 -3.58
C GLY A 84 15.35 28.84 -4.41
N ARG A 85 14.41 29.55 -3.80
CA ARG A 85 13.18 30.00 -4.46
C ARG A 85 13.45 31.12 -5.46
N GLY A 86 14.48 31.93 -5.24
CA GLY A 86 14.94 32.91 -6.23
C GLY A 86 15.46 32.25 -7.50
N TYR A 87 16.15 31.12 -7.38
CA TYR A 87 16.56 30.33 -8.55
C TYR A 87 15.36 29.68 -9.24
N ARG A 88 14.34 29.21 -8.50
CA ARG A 88 13.09 28.72 -9.08
C ARG A 88 12.39 29.81 -9.91
N SER A 89 12.21 31.03 -9.37
CA SER A 89 11.58 32.12 -10.13
C SER A 89 12.37 32.46 -11.39
N LEU A 90 13.70 32.47 -11.34
CA LEU A 90 14.53 32.64 -12.54
C LEU A 90 14.41 31.47 -13.53
N ALA A 91 14.19 30.25 -13.05
CA ALA A 91 13.95 29.09 -13.89
C ALA A 91 12.63 29.23 -14.67
N GLN A 92 11.57 29.68 -14.00
CA GLN A 92 10.27 29.96 -14.62
C GLN A 92 10.35 31.10 -15.65
N VAL A 93 11.13 32.15 -15.37
CA VAL A 93 11.45 33.19 -16.36
C VAL A 93 12.21 32.63 -17.56
N ALA A 94 13.14 31.70 -17.36
CA ALA A 94 13.87 31.07 -18.45
C ALA A 94 12.94 30.17 -19.29
N GLU A 95 12.02 29.45 -18.65
CA GLU A 95 11.01 28.61 -19.29
C GLU A 95 10.07 29.42 -20.19
N SER A 96 9.52 30.53 -19.69
CA SER A 96 8.65 31.41 -20.49
C SER A 96 9.34 32.05 -21.69
N ARG A 97 10.68 32.07 -21.68
CA ARG A 97 11.53 32.52 -22.79
C ARG A 97 12.01 31.39 -23.71
N GLY A 98 11.54 30.16 -23.50
CA GLY A 98 11.96 28.98 -24.27
C GLY A 98 13.39 28.50 -23.98
N GLN A 99 14.04 28.99 -22.92
CA GLN A 99 15.42 28.66 -22.56
C GLN A 99 15.47 27.39 -21.69
N GLN A 100 15.01 26.26 -22.24
CA GLN A 100 14.83 25.00 -21.50
C GLN A 100 16.08 24.52 -20.75
N ASP A 101 17.25 24.50 -21.40
CA ASP A 101 18.51 24.09 -20.75
C ASP A 101 18.90 24.98 -19.57
N ARG A 102 18.60 26.28 -19.68
CA ARG A 102 18.86 27.23 -18.61
C ARG A 102 17.86 27.05 -17.47
N ALA A 103 16.60 26.83 -17.79
CA ALA A 103 15.56 26.54 -16.81
C ALA A 103 15.92 25.28 -16.01
N ALA A 104 16.29 24.18 -16.68
CA ALA A 104 16.71 22.94 -16.03
C ALA A 104 17.87 23.15 -15.04
N LYS A 105 18.93 23.86 -15.46
CA LYS A 105 20.07 24.18 -14.58
C LYS A 105 19.63 24.99 -13.35
N LEU A 106 18.75 25.96 -13.53
CA LEU A 106 18.24 26.80 -12.44
C LEU A 106 17.33 26.01 -11.49
N TYR A 107 16.47 25.13 -11.99
CA TYR A 107 15.65 24.24 -11.17
C TYR A 107 16.50 23.26 -10.36
N VAL A 108 17.58 22.72 -10.92
CA VAL A 108 18.52 21.87 -10.17
C VAL A 108 19.17 22.66 -9.02
N ILE A 109 19.55 23.92 -9.25
CA ILE A 109 20.09 24.78 -8.18
C ILE A 109 19.00 25.05 -7.13
N ALA A 110 17.77 25.37 -7.57
CA ALA A 110 16.65 25.62 -6.68
C ALA A 110 16.37 24.42 -5.76
N ALA A 111 16.27 23.21 -6.31
CA ALA A 111 16.02 21.99 -5.54
C ALA A 111 17.16 21.64 -4.57
N LYS A 112 18.42 21.94 -4.91
CA LYS A 112 19.56 21.78 -4.00
C LYS A 112 19.56 22.78 -2.85
N ARG A 113 19.17 24.03 -3.12
CA ARG A 113 19.17 25.13 -2.13
C ARG A 113 17.92 25.17 -1.27
N ALA A 114 16.80 24.71 -1.81
CA ALA A 114 15.53 24.56 -1.11
C ALA A 114 14.97 23.14 -1.35
N PRO A 115 15.45 22.12 -0.60
CA PRO A 115 15.00 20.74 -0.78
C PRO A 115 13.52 20.51 -0.54
N GLY A 116 12.82 21.47 0.07
CA GLY A 116 11.36 21.47 0.29
C GLY A 116 10.55 22.14 -0.80
N ASP A 117 11.18 22.73 -1.82
CA ASP A 117 10.47 23.42 -2.91
C ASP A 117 9.77 22.41 -3.83
N LEU A 118 8.46 22.23 -3.59
CA LEU A 118 7.64 21.27 -4.33
C LEU A 118 7.49 21.64 -5.80
N GLN A 119 7.51 22.92 -6.15
CA GLN A 119 7.32 23.37 -7.53
C GLN A 119 8.58 23.11 -8.36
N ALA A 120 9.76 23.39 -7.81
CA ALA A 120 11.02 23.04 -8.46
C ALA A 120 11.15 21.52 -8.66
N ARG A 121 10.74 20.71 -7.67
CA ARG A 121 10.76 19.25 -7.76
C ARG A 121 9.75 18.68 -8.74
N ALA A 122 8.54 19.22 -8.77
CA ALA A 122 7.52 18.80 -9.73
C ALA A 122 8.00 19.03 -11.17
N TRP A 123 8.61 20.19 -11.44
CA TRP A 123 9.17 20.48 -12.74
C TRP A 123 10.31 19.52 -13.12
N LEU A 124 11.26 19.26 -12.22
CA LEU A 124 12.36 18.33 -12.49
C LEU A 124 11.87 16.90 -12.70
N ALA A 125 10.84 16.47 -11.96
CA ALA A 125 10.20 15.19 -12.18
C ALA A 125 9.57 15.09 -13.57
N GLU A 126 8.80 16.10 -13.99
CA GLU A 126 8.17 16.15 -15.31
C GLU A 126 9.21 16.19 -16.44
N HIS A 127 10.26 16.99 -16.29
CA HIS A 127 11.36 17.07 -17.24
C HIS A 127 12.08 15.71 -17.38
N ALA A 128 12.35 15.01 -16.28
CA ALA A 128 12.96 13.69 -16.29
C ALA A 128 12.03 12.62 -16.89
N LEU A 129 10.72 12.67 -16.60
CA LEU A 129 9.72 11.80 -17.24
C LEU A 129 9.69 11.98 -18.76
N ALA A 130 9.72 13.23 -19.23
CA ALA A 130 9.74 13.54 -20.66
C ALA A 130 11.02 13.05 -21.34
N ALA A 131 12.14 13.02 -20.63
CA ALA A 131 13.41 12.46 -21.08
C ALA A 131 13.50 10.92 -20.99
N GLY A 132 12.50 10.26 -20.39
CA GLY A 132 12.52 8.81 -20.14
C GLY A 132 13.42 8.39 -18.98
N ASP A 133 13.95 9.33 -18.20
CA ASP A 133 14.76 9.04 -17.01
C ASP A 133 13.86 8.83 -15.79
N TYR A 134 13.29 7.64 -15.71
CA TYR A 134 12.37 7.28 -14.63
C TYR A 134 13.03 7.26 -13.25
N SER A 135 14.33 6.95 -13.17
CA SER A 135 15.06 6.93 -11.91
C SER A 135 15.16 8.34 -11.33
N LEU A 136 15.59 9.31 -12.14
CA LEU A 136 15.66 10.71 -11.73
C LEU A 136 14.28 11.30 -11.44
N ALA A 137 13.28 10.96 -12.25
CA ALA A 137 11.90 11.40 -12.01
C ALA A 137 11.40 10.94 -10.64
N LEU A 138 11.60 9.66 -10.31
CA LEU A 138 11.13 9.08 -9.06
C LEU A 138 11.90 9.59 -7.83
N GLU A 139 13.18 9.98 -7.97
CA GLU A 139 13.91 10.67 -6.89
C GLU A 139 13.22 12.00 -6.49
N HIS A 140 12.77 12.76 -7.50
CA HIS A 140 12.06 14.00 -7.24
C HIS A 140 10.65 13.76 -6.69
N ILE A 141 9.93 12.77 -7.22
CA ILE A 141 8.59 12.39 -6.76
C ILE A 141 8.61 11.86 -5.32
N ASP A 142 9.58 11.02 -4.97
CA ASP A 142 9.75 10.48 -3.61
C ASP A 142 9.79 11.61 -2.58
N ARG A 143 10.55 12.66 -2.86
CA ARG A 143 10.60 13.81 -1.95
C ARG A 143 9.26 14.53 -1.86
N VAL A 144 8.57 14.75 -2.99
CA VAL A 144 7.27 15.42 -2.99
C VAL A 144 6.27 14.64 -2.13
N LEU A 145 6.20 13.32 -2.32
CA LEU A 145 5.37 12.41 -1.53
C LEU A 145 5.76 12.36 -0.06
N SER A 146 7.05 12.52 0.24
CA SER A 146 7.58 12.51 1.60
C SER A 146 7.34 13.82 2.37
N ILE A 147 7.24 14.96 1.68
CA ILE A 147 7.01 16.26 2.33
C ILE A 147 5.52 16.49 2.57
N SER A 148 4.66 16.12 1.63
CA SER A 148 3.24 16.46 1.66
C SER A 148 2.37 15.22 1.52
N ALA A 149 1.81 14.74 2.63
CA ALA A 149 0.81 13.66 2.59
C ALA A 149 -0.40 14.03 1.72
N GLY A 150 -0.79 15.32 1.68
CA GLY A 150 -1.84 15.82 0.79
C GLY A 150 -1.53 15.71 -0.71
N SER A 151 -0.27 15.42 -1.09
CA SER A 151 0.10 15.14 -2.48
C SER A 151 -0.27 13.73 -2.93
N HIS A 152 -0.47 12.77 -2.01
CA HIS A 152 -0.77 11.37 -2.33
C HIS A 152 -2.04 11.24 -3.19
N ALA A 153 -3.11 11.94 -2.79
CA ALA A 153 -4.39 11.93 -3.52
C ALA A 153 -4.28 12.41 -4.98
N ARG A 154 -3.29 13.25 -5.30
CA ARG A 154 -3.05 13.74 -6.67
C ARG A 154 -2.05 12.87 -7.43
N LEU A 155 -1.00 12.37 -6.77
CA LEU A 155 0.11 11.69 -7.42
C LEU A 155 -0.08 10.19 -7.55
N PHE A 156 -0.75 9.52 -6.61
CA PHE A 156 -0.93 8.06 -6.68
C PHE A 156 -1.65 7.62 -7.95
N PRO A 157 -2.77 8.24 -8.40
CA PRO A 157 -3.39 7.86 -9.66
C PRO A 157 -2.46 8.00 -10.87
N VAL A 158 -1.58 9.00 -10.87
CA VAL A 158 -0.58 9.22 -11.93
C VAL A 158 0.47 8.11 -11.89
N LEU A 159 0.98 7.76 -10.71
CA LEU A 159 1.95 6.68 -10.53
C LEU A 159 1.39 5.32 -10.91
N VAL A 160 0.15 5.03 -10.52
CA VAL A 160 -0.56 3.81 -10.92
C VAL A 160 -0.67 3.72 -12.44
N LYS A 161 -1.00 4.84 -13.11
CA LYS A 161 -1.07 4.89 -14.58
C LYS A 161 0.29 4.67 -15.24
N LEU A 162 1.33 5.35 -14.76
CA LEU A 162 2.70 5.23 -15.30
C LEU A 162 3.29 3.84 -15.05
N ALA A 163 2.96 3.20 -13.94
CA ALA A 163 3.39 1.84 -13.63
C ALA A 163 2.79 0.75 -14.54
N GLY A 164 1.92 1.11 -15.49
CA GLY A 164 1.61 0.24 -16.61
C GLY A 164 2.79 0.00 -17.56
N ASP A 165 3.77 0.92 -17.59
CA ASP A 165 5.03 0.74 -18.31
C ASP A 165 6.00 -0.14 -17.49
N PRO A 166 6.53 -1.24 -18.06
CA PRO A 166 7.45 -2.13 -17.36
C PRO A 166 8.74 -1.47 -16.83
N ALA A 167 9.32 -0.53 -17.58
CA ALA A 167 10.54 0.16 -17.18
C ALA A 167 10.27 1.17 -16.05
N PHE A 168 9.13 1.87 -16.10
CA PHE A 168 8.71 2.73 -14.99
C PHE A 168 8.38 1.92 -13.74
N ALA A 169 7.65 0.81 -13.88
CA ALA A 169 7.30 -0.06 -12.75
C ALA A 169 8.53 -0.66 -12.06
N ASP A 170 9.56 -1.05 -12.81
CA ASP A 170 10.80 -1.57 -12.24
C ASP A 170 11.60 -0.47 -11.50
N ALA A 171 11.64 0.75 -12.05
CA ALA A 171 12.24 1.90 -11.37
C ALA A 171 11.45 2.29 -10.10
N LEU A 172 10.12 2.23 -10.14
CA LEU A 172 9.26 2.47 -8.99
C LEU A 172 9.50 1.42 -7.89
N ALA A 173 9.59 0.15 -8.26
CA ALA A 173 9.94 -0.92 -7.32
C ALA A 173 11.32 -0.69 -6.68
N GLN A 174 12.31 -0.22 -7.44
CA GLN A 174 13.63 0.14 -6.90
C GLN A 174 13.56 1.25 -5.85
N VAL A 175 12.80 2.32 -6.11
CA VAL A 175 12.64 3.41 -5.12
C VAL A 175 11.87 2.94 -3.90
N MET A 176 10.85 2.10 -4.09
CA MET A 176 10.10 1.51 -2.99
C MET A 176 10.98 0.61 -2.10
N SER A 177 12.04 0.00 -2.64
CA SER A 177 13.03 -0.77 -1.86
C SER A 177 13.92 0.04 -0.94
N LEU A 178 13.80 1.37 -0.96
CA LEU A 178 14.37 2.24 0.07
C LEU A 178 13.42 2.43 1.26
N HIS A 179 12.28 1.72 1.27
CA HIS A 179 11.21 1.80 2.27
C HIS A 179 10.72 3.23 2.55
N PRO A 180 10.32 4.00 1.53
CA PRO A 180 9.77 5.31 1.75
C PRO A 180 8.42 5.21 2.49
N GLN A 181 8.13 6.18 3.35
CA GLN A 181 6.93 6.21 4.19
C GLN A 181 5.59 6.19 3.43
N TRP A 182 5.57 6.51 2.14
CA TRP A 182 4.38 6.45 1.28
C TRP A 182 4.19 5.08 0.59
N ARG A 183 5.15 4.15 0.72
CA ARG A 183 5.19 2.85 0.04
C ARG A 183 3.90 2.06 0.26
N ASP A 184 3.52 1.83 1.51
CA ASP A 184 2.40 0.94 1.84
C ASP A 184 1.07 1.49 1.34
N ALA A 185 0.91 2.82 1.40
CA ALA A 185 -0.27 3.51 0.87
C ALA A 185 -0.36 3.37 -0.66
N LEU A 186 0.77 3.44 -1.38
CA LEU A 186 0.80 3.21 -2.81
C LEU A 186 0.55 1.74 -3.17
N LEU A 187 1.09 0.78 -2.42
CA LEU A 187 0.81 -0.66 -2.59
C LEU A 187 -0.69 -0.95 -2.42
N ALA A 188 -1.31 -0.38 -1.38
CA ALA A 188 -2.75 -0.51 -1.17
C ALA A 188 -3.55 0.11 -2.33
N THR A 189 -3.11 1.26 -2.87
CA THR A 189 -3.76 1.91 -4.02
C THR A 189 -3.61 1.08 -5.30
N LEU A 190 -2.44 0.49 -5.55
CA LEU A 190 -2.21 -0.39 -6.72
C LEU A 190 -3.14 -1.61 -6.71
N LEU A 191 -3.40 -2.19 -5.54
CA LEU A 191 -4.24 -3.37 -5.36
C LEU A 191 -5.73 -3.06 -5.20
N ASP A 192 -6.12 -1.79 -5.11
CA ASP A 192 -7.50 -1.37 -4.95
C ASP A 192 -8.30 -1.63 -6.26
N PRO A 193 -9.48 -2.27 -6.20
CA PRO A 193 -10.26 -2.59 -7.40
C PRO A 193 -10.77 -1.37 -8.18
N GLY A 194 -10.93 -0.20 -7.54
CA GLY A 194 -11.49 0.99 -8.17
C GLY A 194 -10.45 2.01 -8.64
N SER A 195 -9.42 2.22 -7.82
CA SER A 195 -8.38 3.24 -8.03
C SER A 195 -7.05 2.67 -8.53
N GLY A 196 -6.85 1.36 -8.42
CA GLY A 196 -5.65 0.67 -8.85
C GLY A 196 -5.63 0.33 -10.34
N ASN A 197 -4.56 -0.35 -10.75
CA ASN A 197 -4.42 -0.94 -12.07
C ASN A 197 -3.73 -2.31 -11.92
N GLN A 198 -4.38 -3.35 -12.43
CA GLN A 198 -3.95 -4.74 -12.21
C GLN A 198 -2.58 -5.03 -12.82
N GLN A 199 -2.37 -4.59 -14.06
CA GLN A 199 -1.10 -4.79 -14.75
C GLN A 199 0.02 -4.03 -14.04
N ALA A 200 -0.25 -2.80 -13.63
CA ALA A 200 0.69 -1.98 -12.88
C ALA A 200 1.05 -2.63 -11.53
N ALA A 201 0.05 -3.11 -10.79
CA ALA A 201 0.25 -3.82 -9.54
C ALA A 201 1.15 -5.04 -9.76
N ASP A 202 0.87 -5.89 -10.75
CA ASP A 202 1.68 -7.07 -11.04
C ASP A 202 3.13 -6.73 -11.37
N LEU A 203 3.37 -5.69 -12.19
CA LEU A 203 4.71 -5.26 -12.58
C LEU A 203 5.52 -4.76 -11.37
N VAL A 204 4.92 -3.91 -10.54
CA VAL A 204 5.57 -3.35 -9.34
C VAL A 204 5.82 -4.46 -8.32
N MET A 205 4.83 -5.31 -8.04
CA MET A 205 4.93 -6.40 -7.08
C MET A 205 5.97 -7.44 -7.51
N ALA A 206 6.01 -7.81 -8.79
CA ALA A 206 7.06 -8.68 -9.32
C ALA A 206 8.44 -8.00 -9.25
N GLY A 207 8.52 -6.69 -9.46
CA GLY A 207 9.75 -5.90 -9.30
C GLY A 207 10.29 -5.92 -7.87
N LEU A 208 9.41 -5.81 -6.87
CA LEU A 208 9.75 -5.93 -5.44
C LEU A 208 10.15 -7.37 -5.08
N GLN A 209 9.41 -8.37 -5.59
CA GLN A 209 9.71 -9.78 -5.35
C GLN A 209 11.10 -10.17 -5.87
N ARG A 210 11.48 -9.72 -7.08
CA ARG A 210 12.83 -9.95 -7.65
C ARG A 210 13.94 -9.34 -6.80
N ARG A 211 13.66 -8.22 -6.14
CA ARG A 211 14.58 -7.51 -5.22
C ARG A 211 14.59 -8.11 -3.82
N GLN A 212 13.83 -9.18 -3.58
CA GLN A 212 13.66 -9.82 -2.26
C GLN A 212 13.13 -8.86 -1.19
N ASP A 213 12.39 -7.86 -1.63
CA ASP A 213 11.95 -6.75 -0.80
C ASP A 213 10.43 -6.70 -0.71
N LEU A 214 9.77 -7.82 -1.01
CA LEU A 214 8.34 -7.99 -0.82
C LEU A 214 8.11 -8.78 0.46
N ASP A 215 7.55 -8.12 1.47
CA ASP A 215 7.21 -8.76 2.74
C ASP A 215 6.02 -9.73 2.58
N ALA A 216 5.84 -10.61 3.57
CA ALA A 216 4.79 -11.62 3.55
C ALA A 216 3.38 -11.02 3.47
N SER A 217 3.11 -9.92 4.17
CA SER A 217 1.78 -9.30 4.19
C SER A 217 1.41 -8.68 2.84
N SER A 218 2.35 -8.03 2.18
CA SER A 218 2.18 -7.46 0.84
C SER A 218 2.02 -8.54 -0.22
N LEU A 219 2.79 -9.63 -0.12
CA LEU A 219 2.62 -10.80 -0.98
C LEU A 219 1.22 -11.42 -0.81
N GLN A 220 0.75 -11.58 0.42
CA GLN A 220 -0.59 -12.09 0.71
C GLN A 220 -1.69 -11.18 0.14
N ALA A 221 -1.58 -9.86 0.33
CA ALA A 221 -2.54 -8.90 -0.22
C ALA A 221 -2.64 -8.99 -1.75
N TRP A 222 -1.50 -9.20 -2.43
CA TRP A 222 -1.46 -9.38 -3.88
C TRP A 222 -2.06 -10.71 -4.33
N ILE A 223 -1.78 -11.82 -3.63
CA ILE A 223 -2.40 -13.11 -3.89
C ILE A 223 -3.93 -13.02 -3.75
N GLU A 224 -4.43 -12.40 -2.67
CA GLU A 224 -5.88 -12.21 -2.48
C GLU A 224 -6.49 -11.30 -3.55
N ALA A 225 -5.77 -10.26 -3.99
CA ALA A 225 -6.20 -9.43 -5.11
C ALA A 225 -6.31 -10.26 -6.41
N LEU A 226 -5.31 -11.09 -6.74
CA LEU A 226 -5.34 -11.98 -7.90
C LEU A 226 -6.50 -12.98 -7.84
N MET A 227 -6.76 -13.56 -6.66
CA MET A 227 -7.89 -14.48 -6.45
C MET A 227 -9.25 -13.79 -6.67
N ARG A 228 -9.45 -12.58 -6.13
CA ARG A 228 -10.67 -11.78 -6.35
C ARG A 228 -10.89 -11.40 -7.81
N GLN A 229 -9.81 -11.31 -8.59
CA GLN A 229 -9.85 -11.03 -10.03
C GLN A 229 -10.09 -12.29 -10.89
N GLY A 230 -10.27 -13.47 -10.27
CA GLY A 230 -10.41 -14.74 -10.99
C GLY A 230 -9.10 -15.30 -11.54
N ARG A 231 -7.95 -14.68 -11.25
CA ARG A 231 -6.62 -15.06 -11.75
C ARG A 231 -5.93 -16.07 -10.84
N TRP A 232 -6.62 -17.17 -10.56
CA TRP A 232 -6.20 -18.19 -9.60
C TRP A 232 -4.87 -18.88 -9.94
N GLY A 233 -4.59 -19.10 -11.23
CA GLY A 233 -3.31 -19.67 -11.67
C GLY A 233 -2.11 -18.77 -11.34
N ALA A 234 -2.24 -17.46 -11.56
CA ALA A 234 -1.21 -16.49 -11.21
C ALA A 234 -1.06 -16.40 -9.68
N ALA A 235 -2.18 -16.34 -8.95
CA ALA A 235 -2.19 -16.34 -7.49
C ALA A 235 -1.43 -17.55 -6.91
N PHE A 236 -1.70 -18.75 -7.46
CA PHE A 236 -1.03 -19.97 -7.03
C PHE A 236 0.46 -19.97 -7.35
N ALA A 237 0.86 -19.50 -8.53
CA ALA A 237 2.28 -19.42 -8.89
C ALA A 237 3.07 -18.52 -7.93
N HIS A 238 2.54 -17.35 -7.58
CA HIS A 238 3.19 -16.44 -6.63
C HIS A 238 3.19 -16.99 -5.21
N TRP A 239 2.11 -17.63 -4.77
CA TRP A 239 2.04 -18.29 -3.47
C TRP A 239 2.99 -19.49 -3.37
N ALA A 240 3.06 -20.32 -4.41
CA ALA A 240 3.88 -21.53 -4.44
C ALA A 240 5.38 -21.25 -4.57
N GLY A 241 5.76 -20.14 -5.21
CA GLY A 241 7.15 -19.78 -5.51
C GLY A 241 8.10 -19.92 -4.32
N PRO A 242 7.86 -19.25 -3.17
CA PRO A 242 8.69 -19.39 -1.98
C PRO A 242 8.82 -20.82 -1.46
N HIS A 243 7.72 -21.60 -1.51
CA HIS A 243 7.73 -22.99 -1.06
C HIS A 243 8.57 -23.89 -1.99
N VAL A 244 8.38 -23.75 -3.30
CA VAL A 244 9.13 -24.53 -4.30
C VAL A 244 10.61 -24.15 -4.30
N ALA A 245 10.95 -22.87 -4.13
CA ALA A 245 12.34 -22.41 -4.01
C ALA A 245 13.06 -23.02 -2.79
N SER A 246 12.32 -23.40 -1.74
CA SER A 246 12.87 -24.14 -0.59
C SER A 246 13.01 -25.66 -0.82
N GLY A 247 12.77 -26.15 -2.04
CA GLY A 247 12.86 -27.56 -2.41
C GLY A 247 11.68 -28.42 -1.96
N ARG A 248 10.57 -27.80 -1.53
CA ARG A 248 9.40 -28.49 -0.99
C ARG A 248 8.44 -28.88 -2.12
N THR A 249 8.08 -30.17 -2.20
CA THR A 249 6.99 -30.63 -3.06
C THR A 249 5.66 -30.21 -2.42
N LEU A 250 4.84 -29.46 -3.18
CA LEU A 250 3.54 -29.00 -2.68
C LEU A 250 2.47 -30.08 -2.88
N PRO A 251 1.79 -30.52 -1.81
CA PRO A 251 0.61 -31.37 -1.93
C PRO A 251 -0.58 -30.60 -2.55
N LEU A 252 -1.59 -31.32 -3.06
CA LEU A 252 -2.81 -30.72 -3.59
C LEU A 252 -3.63 -29.95 -2.53
N LEU A 253 -3.52 -30.37 -1.27
CA LEU A 253 -4.04 -29.66 -0.10
C LEU A 253 -2.86 -29.36 0.82
N PHE A 254 -2.51 -28.09 0.93
CA PHE A 254 -1.41 -27.63 1.78
C PHE A 254 -1.81 -27.68 3.25
N ASN A 255 -0.86 -27.99 4.13
CA ASN A 255 -1.03 -27.97 5.59
C ASN A 255 -2.28 -28.78 6.06
N GLY A 256 -2.63 -29.87 5.39
CA GLY A 256 -3.78 -30.73 5.74
C GLY A 256 -3.55 -31.59 6.98
N ASP A 257 -2.30 -31.69 7.43
CA ASP A 257 -1.90 -32.29 8.71
C ASP A 257 -1.85 -31.27 9.86
N PHE A 258 -2.16 -30.00 9.59
CA PHE A 258 -2.13 -28.89 10.55
C PHE A 258 -0.83 -28.78 11.36
N ALA A 259 0.30 -29.24 10.80
CA ALA A 259 1.59 -29.23 11.48
C ALA A 259 2.16 -27.81 11.64
N SER A 260 1.60 -26.83 10.93
CA SER A 260 2.02 -25.42 11.00
C SER A 260 0.83 -24.49 11.19
N ALA A 261 1.06 -23.39 11.92
CA ALA A 261 0.07 -22.33 12.08
C ALA A 261 -0.29 -21.73 10.71
N PRO A 262 -1.58 -21.68 10.32
CA PRO A 262 -1.95 -21.20 9.00
C PRO A 262 -1.73 -19.70 8.83
N GLN A 263 -1.40 -19.33 7.60
CA GLN A 263 -1.20 -17.94 7.21
C GLN A 263 -2.51 -17.16 7.05
N GLY A 264 -3.65 -17.84 6.98
CA GLY A 264 -4.97 -17.20 6.85
C GLY A 264 -5.26 -16.60 5.47
N SER A 265 -4.44 -16.88 4.46
CA SER A 265 -4.54 -16.30 3.12
C SER A 265 -3.95 -17.23 2.04
N GLY A 266 -4.18 -16.91 0.77
CA GLY A 266 -3.74 -17.70 -0.38
C GLY A 266 -4.24 -19.15 -0.34
N PHE A 267 -3.34 -20.10 -0.61
CA PHE A 267 -3.65 -21.53 -0.65
C PHE A 267 -3.27 -22.24 0.65
N ASP A 268 -3.59 -21.60 1.78
CA ASP A 268 -3.50 -22.16 3.13
C ASP A 268 -4.85 -21.99 3.85
N TRP A 269 -4.99 -22.63 5.01
CA TRP A 269 -6.21 -22.58 5.80
C TRP A 269 -6.53 -21.16 6.29
N ARG A 270 -7.81 -20.81 6.20
CA ARG A 270 -8.38 -19.57 6.73
C ARG A 270 -9.68 -19.86 7.44
N TRP A 271 -9.88 -19.25 8.60
CA TRP A 271 -11.14 -19.33 9.33
C TRP A 271 -11.51 -17.94 9.86
N PRO A 272 -12.50 -17.27 9.25
CA PRO A 272 -12.93 -15.97 9.75
C PRO A 272 -13.57 -16.13 11.13
N PRO A 273 -13.39 -15.15 12.04
CA PRO A 273 -13.99 -15.20 13.36
C PRO A 273 -15.52 -15.25 13.25
N LYS A 274 -16.13 -16.25 13.90
CA LYS A 274 -17.59 -16.43 13.94
C LYS A 274 -18.08 -16.46 15.38
N PRO A 275 -19.03 -15.59 15.77
CA PRO A 275 -19.62 -15.64 17.11
C PRO A 275 -20.18 -17.03 17.44
N GLY A 276 -19.77 -17.58 18.58
CA GLY A 276 -20.22 -18.91 19.04
C GLY A 276 -19.41 -20.09 18.49
N VAL A 277 -18.33 -19.82 17.74
CA VAL A 277 -17.41 -20.84 17.21
C VAL A 277 -16.00 -20.50 17.63
N MET A 278 -15.28 -21.46 18.20
CA MET A 278 -13.86 -21.36 18.49
C MET A 278 -13.12 -22.39 17.64
N ILE A 279 -12.10 -21.96 16.92
CA ILE A 279 -11.28 -22.82 16.06
C ILE A 279 -9.84 -22.69 16.54
N SER A 280 -9.20 -23.82 16.81
CA SER A 280 -7.81 -23.90 17.23
C SER A 280 -7.11 -25.12 16.63
N ILE A 281 -5.78 -25.14 16.68
CA ILE A 281 -4.99 -26.32 16.36
C ILE A 281 -4.49 -26.91 17.66
N GLU A 282 -4.87 -28.16 17.93
CA GLU A 282 -4.36 -28.95 19.03
C GLU A 282 -3.19 -29.82 18.55
N PRO A 283 -2.12 -30.00 19.33
CA PRO A 283 -0.98 -30.82 18.94
C PRO A 283 -1.33 -32.32 18.91
N ASP A 284 -0.84 -33.04 17.89
CA ASP A 284 -0.90 -34.50 17.74
C ASP A 284 0.46 -35.05 17.31
N GLY A 285 1.36 -35.21 18.29
CA GLY A 285 2.74 -35.60 18.02
C GLY A 285 3.46 -34.54 17.17
N ALA A 286 3.87 -34.93 15.96
CA ALA A 286 4.49 -34.02 14.98
C ALA A 286 3.47 -33.34 14.04
N ALA A 287 2.20 -33.73 14.12
CA ALA A 287 1.08 -33.15 13.38
C ALA A 287 0.20 -32.29 14.31
N GLY A 288 -0.83 -31.68 13.73
CA GLY A 288 -1.88 -30.99 14.46
C GLY A 288 -3.27 -31.54 14.13
N MET A 289 -4.22 -31.19 14.98
CA MET A 289 -5.65 -31.47 14.80
C MET A 289 -6.39 -30.14 14.81
N LEU A 290 -7.21 -29.90 13.79
CA LEU A 290 -8.13 -28.78 13.78
C LEU A 290 -9.27 -29.08 14.76
N HIS A 291 -9.34 -28.36 15.87
CA HIS A 291 -10.43 -28.43 16.83
C HIS A 291 -11.41 -27.29 16.59
N VAL A 292 -12.68 -27.64 16.40
CA VAL A 292 -13.80 -26.71 16.24
C VAL A 292 -14.77 -26.93 17.39
N GLN A 293 -14.87 -25.94 18.26
CA GLN A 293 -15.77 -25.93 19.40
C GLN A 293 -16.97 -25.00 19.15
N PHE A 294 -18.17 -25.52 19.40
CA PHE A 294 -19.42 -24.79 19.25
C PHE A 294 -20.07 -24.51 20.60
N LEU A 295 -20.37 -23.24 20.86
CA LEU A 295 -20.78 -22.73 22.17
C LEU A 295 -22.31 -22.74 22.41
N GLY A 296 -23.07 -23.53 21.67
CA GLY A 296 -24.54 -23.58 21.80
C GLY A 296 -25.26 -22.33 21.33
N ARG A 297 -24.66 -21.57 20.40
CA ARG A 297 -25.23 -20.34 19.86
C ARG A 297 -25.66 -20.53 18.41
N ARG A 298 -26.54 -19.63 17.94
CA ARG A 298 -26.87 -19.52 16.52
C ARG A 298 -25.63 -19.01 15.77
N VAL A 299 -25.08 -19.85 14.91
CA VAL A 299 -23.96 -19.54 14.04
C VAL A 299 -24.51 -19.11 12.68
N ALA A 300 -24.10 -17.94 12.22
CA ALA A 300 -24.48 -17.42 10.92
C ALA A 300 -23.98 -18.33 9.78
N GLY A 301 -24.72 -18.29 8.68
CA GLY A 301 -24.42 -19.01 7.45
C GLY A 301 -23.01 -18.82 6.88
N GLY A 302 -22.65 -19.64 5.90
CA GLY A 302 -21.34 -19.61 5.24
C GLY A 302 -20.23 -20.40 5.95
N ALA A 303 -19.02 -20.34 5.40
CA ALA A 303 -17.90 -21.17 5.83
C ALA A 303 -17.40 -20.84 7.25
N LEU A 304 -17.12 -21.90 8.03
CA LEU A 304 -16.45 -21.88 9.33
C LEU A 304 -14.93 -21.88 9.14
N ALA A 305 -14.44 -22.75 8.26
CA ALA A 305 -13.05 -22.83 7.81
C ALA A 305 -13.04 -23.00 6.29
N SER A 306 -12.00 -22.49 5.64
CA SER A 306 -11.85 -22.55 4.19
C SER A 306 -10.41 -22.81 3.80
N HIS A 307 -10.22 -23.46 2.66
CA HIS A 307 -8.92 -23.62 2.00
C HIS A 307 -9.11 -23.45 0.50
N ALA A 308 -8.28 -22.61 -0.13
CA ALA A 308 -8.29 -22.44 -1.58
C ALA A 308 -7.55 -23.61 -2.24
N LEU A 309 -8.11 -24.16 -3.31
CA LEU A 309 -7.51 -25.24 -4.09
C LEU A 309 -7.39 -24.79 -5.55
N LEU A 310 -6.30 -25.22 -6.20
CA LEU A 310 -6.11 -25.10 -7.63
C LEU A 310 -5.90 -26.49 -8.22
N LEU A 311 -7.01 -27.16 -8.51
CA LEU A 311 -7.02 -28.49 -9.12
C LEU A 311 -7.32 -28.37 -10.61
N ALA A 312 -6.64 -29.18 -11.41
CA ALA A 312 -6.97 -29.36 -12.82
C ALA A 312 -8.34 -30.05 -12.98
N PRO A 313 -8.97 -30.00 -14.17
CA PRO A 313 -10.16 -30.80 -14.44
C PRO A 313 -9.90 -32.30 -14.23
N GLY A 314 -10.79 -32.99 -13.52
CA GLY A 314 -10.62 -34.41 -13.22
C GLY A 314 -11.38 -34.88 -11.99
N ASN A 315 -11.19 -36.16 -11.65
CA ASN A 315 -11.78 -36.79 -10.48
C ASN A 315 -10.81 -36.80 -9.30
N TYR A 316 -11.32 -36.49 -8.11
CA TYR A 316 -10.53 -36.35 -6.90
C TYR A 316 -11.21 -37.01 -5.71
N ARG A 317 -10.40 -37.35 -4.71
CA ARG A 317 -10.84 -37.82 -3.41
C ARG A 317 -10.24 -36.97 -2.31
N LEU A 318 -11.10 -36.41 -1.48
CA LEU A 318 -10.76 -35.83 -0.19
C LEU A 318 -10.90 -36.92 0.88
N THR A 319 -9.88 -37.10 1.71
CA THR A 319 -9.90 -38.01 2.88
C THR A 319 -9.47 -37.26 4.13
N TRP A 320 -10.08 -37.59 5.28
CA TRP A 320 -9.71 -37.03 6.57
C TRP A 320 -10.03 -38.00 7.71
N LEU A 321 -9.43 -37.76 8.87
CA LEU A 321 -9.83 -38.34 10.15
C LEU A 321 -10.72 -37.35 10.89
N GLU A 322 -11.75 -37.86 11.55
CA GLU A 322 -12.69 -37.07 12.31
C GLU A 322 -13.04 -37.71 13.65
N ARG A 323 -13.16 -36.88 14.69
CA ARG A 323 -13.74 -37.23 16.00
C ARG A 323 -14.80 -36.20 16.35
N MET A 324 -15.90 -36.64 16.94
CA MET A 324 -16.97 -35.76 17.41
C MET A 324 -17.29 -36.07 18.86
N ASP A 325 -17.51 -35.03 19.65
CA ASP A 325 -18.04 -35.16 21.00
C ASP A 325 -19.26 -34.27 21.20
N ALA A 326 -20.39 -34.89 21.53
CA ALA A 326 -21.66 -34.25 21.82
C ALA A 326 -22.11 -33.24 20.74
N MET A 327 -21.77 -33.47 19.47
CA MET A 327 -22.05 -32.57 18.36
C MET A 327 -23.55 -32.53 18.06
N ARG A 328 -24.21 -31.43 18.42
CA ARG A 328 -25.66 -31.22 18.22
C ARG A 328 -25.89 -30.02 17.32
N ALA A 329 -26.73 -30.24 16.32
CA ALA A 329 -27.06 -29.30 15.27
C ALA A 329 -28.37 -29.73 14.60
N SER A 330 -29.06 -28.80 13.93
CA SER A 330 -30.24 -29.14 13.13
C SER A 330 -29.88 -29.93 11.88
N THR A 331 -28.78 -29.57 11.22
CA THR A 331 -28.32 -30.20 9.97
C THR A 331 -26.88 -30.70 10.04
N GLY A 332 -26.14 -30.36 11.09
CA GLY A 332 -24.74 -30.73 11.26
C GLY A 332 -23.78 -29.85 10.47
N VAL A 333 -22.51 -30.23 10.46
CA VAL A 333 -21.46 -29.58 9.65
C VAL A 333 -20.94 -30.57 8.61
N ALA A 334 -20.56 -30.06 7.44
CA ALA A 334 -20.08 -30.86 6.34
C ALA A 334 -18.95 -30.15 5.59
N TRP A 335 -18.09 -30.94 4.96
CA TRP A 335 -17.09 -30.46 4.02
C TRP A 335 -17.74 -30.29 2.65
N GLN A 336 -17.58 -29.11 2.07
CA GLN A 336 -18.17 -28.72 0.80
C GLN A 336 -17.07 -28.28 -0.17
N ILE A 337 -17.11 -28.78 -1.41
CA ILE A 337 -16.27 -28.30 -2.52
C ILE A 337 -17.12 -27.36 -3.38
N ARG A 338 -16.64 -26.15 -3.59
CA ARG A 338 -17.30 -25.13 -4.43
C ARG A 338 -16.33 -24.61 -5.47
N CYS A 339 -16.80 -24.46 -6.70
CA CYS A 339 -16.05 -23.68 -7.69
C CYS A 339 -16.17 -22.19 -7.36
N GLU A 340 -15.11 -21.45 -7.66
CA GLU A 340 -15.13 -19.99 -7.53
C GLU A 340 -16.29 -19.37 -8.32
N GLY A 341 -16.90 -18.31 -7.76
CA GLY A 341 -18.08 -17.65 -8.32
C GLY A 341 -19.41 -18.42 -8.17
N GLN A 342 -19.42 -19.66 -7.68
CA GLN A 342 -20.64 -20.47 -7.57
C GLN A 342 -21.16 -20.55 -6.13
N SER A 343 -22.48 -20.39 -5.95
CA SER A 343 -23.16 -20.46 -4.64
C SER A 343 -23.40 -21.89 -4.17
N THR A 344 -23.62 -22.83 -5.10
CA THR A 344 -23.96 -24.21 -4.79
C THR A 344 -22.71 -25.09 -4.65
N PRO A 345 -22.64 -25.96 -3.63
CA PRO A 345 -21.58 -26.95 -3.53
C PRO A 345 -21.67 -27.94 -4.70
N ARG A 346 -20.52 -28.26 -5.28
CA ARG A 346 -20.36 -29.31 -6.29
C ARG A 346 -20.30 -30.69 -5.67
N ALA A 347 -19.79 -30.77 -4.44
CA ALA A 347 -19.80 -31.96 -3.63
C ALA A 347 -19.91 -31.56 -2.16
N GLU A 348 -20.59 -32.39 -1.38
CA GLU A 348 -20.79 -32.21 0.06
C GLU A 348 -20.64 -33.57 0.74
N SER A 349 -19.92 -33.62 1.86
CA SER A 349 -19.83 -34.82 2.70
C SER A 349 -21.12 -35.05 3.48
N GLU A 350 -21.33 -36.26 4.00
CA GLU A 350 -22.39 -36.45 4.98
C GLU A 350 -22.14 -35.57 6.22
N SER A 351 -23.22 -35.13 6.86
CA SER A 351 -23.16 -34.27 8.03
C SER A 351 -22.56 -34.97 9.25
N SER A 352 -21.74 -34.23 9.98
CA SER A 352 -21.15 -34.64 11.24
C SER A 352 -22.07 -34.29 12.41
N LEU A 353 -22.54 -35.33 13.11
CA LEU A 353 -23.50 -35.27 14.20
C LEU A 353 -23.22 -36.35 15.27
N GLY A 354 -23.58 -36.04 16.51
CA GLY A 354 -23.51 -36.95 17.65
C GLY A 354 -22.12 -37.06 18.27
N THR A 355 -21.85 -38.21 18.89
CA THR A 355 -20.54 -38.55 19.47
C THR A 355 -19.98 -39.74 18.72
N ARG A 356 -18.77 -39.63 18.18
CA ARG A 356 -18.05 -40.75 17.56
C ARG A 356 -16.55 -40.64 17.83
N PRO A 357 -15.87 -41.77 18.10
CA PRO A 357 -14.41 -41.79 18.18
C PRO A 357 -13.78 -41.49 16.82
N TRP A 358 -12.46 -41.38 16.78
CA TRP A 358 -11.71 -41.20 15.54
C TRP A 358 -12.10 -42.24 14.49
N HIS A 359 -12.53 -41.76 13.33
CA HIS A 359 -12.89 -42.58 12.19
C HIS A 359 -12.50 -41.87 10.89
N ALA A 360 -12.21 -42.66 9.87
CA ALA A 360 -11.88 -42.15 8.55
C ALA A 360 -13.15 -41.78 7.78
N ARG A 361 -13.08 -40.69 7.03
CA ARG A 361 -14.14 -40.20 6.15
C ARG A 361 -13.53 -39.89 4.78
N GLN A 362 -14.39 -39.90 3.76
CA GLN A 362 -14.00 -39.55 2.41
C GLN A 362 -15.13 -38.84 1.66
N LEU A 363 -14.74 -38.02 0.69
CA LEU A 363 -15.62 -37.36 -0.26
C LEU A 363 -14.99 -37.45 -1.65
N VAL A 364 -15.72 -38.02 -2.61
CA VAL A 364 -15.33 -38.06 -4.02
C VAL A 364 -16.00 -36.89 -4.73
N PHE A 365 -15.26 -36.19 -5.59
CA PHE A 365 -15.76 -35.05 -6.34
C PHE A 365 -15.07 -34.91 -7.68
N THR A 366 -15.73 -34.21 -8.60
CA THR A 366 -15.23 -33.94 -9.96
C THR A 366 -15.07 -32.45 -10.17
N VAL A 367 -13.92 -32.04 -10.69
CA VAL A 367 -13.65 -30.67 -11.12
C VAL A 367 -13.95 -30.58 -12.62
N PRO A 368 -14.93 -29.76 -13.05
CA PRO A 368 -15.30 -29.68 -14.46
C PRO A 368 -14.23 -28.95 -15.28
N ALA A 369 -14.17 -29.24 -16.58
CA ALA A 369 -13.26 -28.57 -17.50
C ALA A 369 -13.59 -27.09 -17.74
N ILE A 370 -14.84 -26.68 -17.51
CA ILE A 370 -15.35 -25.33 -17.79
C ILE A 370 -16.06 -24.80 -16.54
N GLY A 371 -15.90 -23.50 -16.27
CA GLY A 371 -16.63 -22.81 -15.20
C GLY A 371 -16.07 -23.05 -13.79
N CYS A 372 -14.80 -23.45 -13.68
CA CYS A 372 -14.15 -23.71 -12.39
C CYS A 372 -12.65 -23.36 -12.46
N THR A 373 -12.33 -22.08 -12.38
CA THR A 373 -10.95 -21.54 -12.44
C THR A 373 -10.17 -21.76 -11.14
N GLY A 374 -10.89 -21.98 -10.04
CA GLY A 374 -10.36 -22.36 -8.73
C GLY A 374 -11.46 -22.99 -7.89
N GLN A 375 -11.07 -23.63 -6.79
CA GLN A 375 -12.02 -24.27 -5.88
C GLN A 375 -11.81 -23.82 -4.46
N TRP A 376 -12.89 -23.82 -3.69
CA TRP A 376 -12.87 -23.68 -2.25
C TRP A 376 -13.29 -24.99 -1.60
N LEU A 377 -12.47 -25.46 -0.67
CA LEU A 377 -12.87 -26.44 0.33
C LEU A 377 -13.36 -25.67 1.55
N HIS A 378 -14.63 -25.83 1.89
CA HIS A 378 -15.24 -25.19 3.05
C HIS A 378 -15.71 -26.21 4.07
N LEU A 379 -15.46 -25.95 5.35
CA LEU A 379 -16.28 -26.50 6.42
C LEU A 379 -17.46 -25.55 6.62
N ALA A 380 -18.68 -26.02 6.46
CA ALA A 380 -19.88 -25.20 6.65
C ALA A 380 -20.97 -25.98 7.37
N GLY A 381 -21.99 -25.26 7.86
CA GLY A 381 -23.24 -25.91 8.26
C GLY A 381 -23.88 -26.58 7.05
N SER A 382 -24.29 -27.84 7.18
CA SER A 382 -24.97 -28.55 6.09
C SER A 382 -26.37 -27.99 5.85
N GLY A 383 -26.91 -28.13 4.64
CA GLY A 383 -28.23 -27.62 4.25
C GLY A 383 -28.21 -26.18 3.73
N ASP A 384 -29.33 -25.45 3.87
CA ASP A 384 -29.45 -24.09 3.34
C ASP A 384 -28.51 -23.13 4.08
N ALA A 385 -27.35 -22.89 3.47
CA ALA A 385 -26.22 -22.16 4.02
C ALA A 385 -26.57 -20.72 4.42
N ALA A 386 -27.73 -20.18 4.02
CA ALA A 386 -28.17 -18.83 4.36
C ALA A 386 -28.85 -18.72 5.74
N ALA A 387 -29.53 -19.77 6.21
CA ALA A 387 -30.44 -19.65 7.35
C ALA A 387 -29.73 -19.61 8.72
N GLY A 388 -28.47 -20.07 8.80
CA GLY A 388 -27.74 -20.27 10.05
C GLY A 388 -28.40 -21.33 10.94
N GLN A 389 -27.66 -21.86 11.92
CA GLN A 389 -28.17 -22.90 12.82
C GLN A 389 -27.55 -22.83 14.21
N ILE A 390 -28.21 -23.43 15.20
CA ILE A 390 -27.66 -23.57 16.55
C ILE A 390 -26.72 -24.77 16.54
N LEU A 391 -25.46 -24.55 16.92
CA LEU A 391 -24.41 -25.57 16.98
C LEU A 391 -23.88 -25.67 18.41
N SER A 392 -23.68 -26.89 18.91
CA SER A 392 -23.02 -27.17 20.19
C SER A 392 -22.21 -28.45 20.14
N GLY A 393 -21.17 -28.55 20.98
CA GLY A 393 -20.25 -29.68 21.02
C GLY A 393 -18.97 -29.41 20.25
N ASP A 394 -18.22 -30.47 20.00
CA ASP A 394 -16.84 -30.37 19.54
C ASP A 394 -16.59 -31.33 18.38
N VAL A 395 -15.82 -30.86 17.40
CA VAL A 395 -15.37 -31.67 16.26
C VAL A 395 -13.88 -31.47 16.04
N TRP A 396 -13.16 -32.56 15.87
CA TRP A 396 -11.74 -32.57 15.54
C TRP A 396 -11.53 -33.16 14.15
N TYR A 397 -10.67 -32.52 13.37
CA TYR A 397 -10.23 -33.00 12.06
C TYR A 397 -8.72 -33.15 12.02
N GLY A 398 -8.24 -34.21 11.36
CA GLY A 398 -6.81 -34.45 11.19
C GLY A 398 -6.51 -35.19 9.89
N SER A 399 -5.24 -35.15 9.48
CA SER A 399 -4.73 -35.91 8.33
C SER A 399 -5.54 -35.70 7.04
N MET A 400 -5.92 -34.45 6.75
CA MET A 400 -6.68 -34.11 5.56
C MET A 400 -5.80 -34.21 4.32
N LYS A 401 -6.31 -34.86 3.26
CA LYS A 401 -5.56 -35.05 2.01
C LYS A 401 -6.49 -35.03 0.80
N VAL A 402 -6.05 -34.37 -0.26
CA VAL A 402 -6.66 -34.46 -1.59
C VAL A 402 -5.76 -35.28 -2.49
N THR A 403 -6.33 -36.25 -3.21
CA THR A 403 -5.64 -37.11 -4.17
C THR A 403 -6.41 -37.16 -5.49
N SER A 404 -5.69 -37.22 -6.61
CA SER A 404 -6.29 -37.44 -7.92
C SER A 404 -6.68 -38.92 -8.06
N LEU A 405 -7.89 -39.16 -8.55
CA LEU A 405 -8.38 -40.47 -8.98
C LEU A 405 -8.10 -40.55 -10.48
N VAL A 406 -6.87 -40.92 -10.84
CA VAL A 406 -6.54 -41.19 -12.24
C VAL A 406 -7.28 -42.46 -12.65
N GLU A 407 -8.15 -42.38 -13.66
CA GLU A 407 -8.54 -43.58 -14.40
C GLU A 407 -7.29 -44.02 -15.18
N ASN A 408 -6.76 -45.20 -14.84
CA ASN A 408 -5.70 -45.83 -15.61
C ASN A 408 -6.10 -46.05 -17.06
#